data_AF-W3WVB5-F1
#
_entry.id   AF-W3WVB5-F1
#
_cell.length_a   1.000
_cell.length_b   1.000
_cell.length_c   1.000
_cell.angle_alpha   90.00
_cell.angle_beta   90.00
_cell.angle_gamma   90.00
#
_symmetry.space_group_name_H-M   'P 1'
#
loop_
_entity.id
_entity.type
_entity.pdbx_description
1 polymer ?
#
loop_
_entity_poly.entity_id
_entity_poly.type
_entity_poly.pdbx_seq_one_letter_code
_entity_poly.pdbx_strand_id
1 'polypeptide(L)'
;MENTHNYWPGGIPAHVRFNEEPIYDSLKEHIKAWQLFLEENAGQCMPQSQDDQFAVTQRRRLVEQWAQMRQEDRDAYHRRAPIRNGASWCPPQLRDKGRKMGKSVAFTQLIAPWPLDARGRALWTKVRIMLYALDGENGSQFDEQNSTVGIVVPHPAVAAAAVTPADFLQWCYIEDADFDSIAMTVAGRVICHRWDNLMLFADREALETGFLLLCELDNNGQVRDQARVWPPAFKNEYIRMTVLCKPLDEIRTDDRIPGPGWVGPIDMEEPMLDLLESKRERYFPQGCDIDLWMEAIERCAPGYLDMEEEGNGMAPDYDHALFRSHAELEDMPWEDEQ
;
A
#
# COMPACT_ATOMS: atom_id res chain seq x y z
N MET A 1 -11.99 -21.66 1.85
CA MET A 1 -13.11 -21.14 1.02
C MET A 1 -12.68 -19.76 0.57
N GLU A 2 -12.50 -19.55 -0.73
CA GLU A 2 -12.06 -18.27 -1.28
C GLU A 2 -13.09 -17.19 -0.96
N ASN A 3 -12.61 -16.07 -0.41
CA ASN A 3 -13.46 -14.99 0.07
C ASN A 3 -13.93 -14.12 -1.12
N THR A 4 -14.72 -14.72 -2.02
CA THR A 4 -15.20 -14.10 -3.27
C THR A 4 -16.16 -12.93 -3.03
N HIS A 5 -16.61 -12.73 -1.79
CA HIS A 5 -17.50 -11.63 -1.42
C HIS A 5 -16.79 -10.26 -1.43
N ASN A 6 -15.45 -10.25 -1.35
CA ASN A 6 -14.62 -9.04 -1.30
C ASN A 6 -14.30 -8.44 -2.68
N TYR A 7 -14.80 -9.04 -3.76
CA TYR A 7 -14.56 -8.56 -5.11
C TYR A 7 -15.85 -8.32 -5.88
N TRP A 8 -15.79 -7.44 -6.89
CA TRP A 8 -16.88 -7.28 -7.84
C TRP A 8 -17.16 -8.60 -8.57
N PRO A 9 -18.43 -9.01 -8.75
CA PRO A 9 -18.76 -10.16 -9.57
C PRO A 9 -18.25 -9.99 -11.01
N GLY A 10 -17.19 -10.71 -11.38
CA GLY A 10 -16.58 -10.61 -12.71
C GLY A 10 -15.55 -9.48 -12.87
N GLY A 11 -15.09 -8.88 -11.77
CA GLY A 11 -14.17 -7.75 -11.78
C GLY A 11 -14.87 -6.38 -11.84
N ILE A 12 -14.08 -5.31 -11.64
CA ILE A 12 -14.61 -3.94 -11.67
C ILE A 12 -15.19 -3.64 -13.07
N PRO A 13 -16.45 -3.20 -13.17
CA PRO A 13 -17.06 -2.91 -14.46
C PRO A 13 -16.33 -1.79 -15.21
N ALA A 14 -16.08 -1.97 -16.51
CA ALA A 14 -15.28 -1.04 -17.32
C ALA A 14 -15.80 0.42 -17.39
N HIS A 15 -17.07 0.66 -17.06
CA HIS A 15 -17.65 2.00 -16.99
C HIS A 15 -17.38 2.71 -15.65
N VAL A 16 -17.01 1.97 -14.61
CA VAL A 16 -16.50 2.49 -13.34
C VAL A 16 -15.02 2.75 -13.51
N ARG A 17 -14.68 4.01 -13.79
CA ARG A 17 -13.29 4.43 -14.02
C ARG A 17 -12.99 5.71 -13.26
N PHE A 18 -11.72 5.88 -12.91
CA PHE A 18 -11.23 7.12 -12.33
C PHE A 18 -11.44 8.31 -13.27
N ASN A 19 -11.40 9.50 -12.68
CA ASN A 19 -11.38 10.75 -13.42
C ASN A 19 -10.13 10.82 -14.30
N GLU A 20 -10.22 11.48 -15.44
CA GLU A 20 -9.10 11.52 -16.40
C GLU A 20 -7.91 12.30 -15.83
N GLU A 21 -8.21 13.42 -15.17
CA GLU A 21 -7.23 14.28 -14.50
C GLU A 21 -7.44 14.25 -12.98
N PRO A 22 -6.38 14.45 -12.18
CA PRO A 22 -6.54 14.64 -10.74
C PRO A 22 -7.34 15.92 -10.42
N ILE A 23 -8.02 15.92 -9.28
CA ILE A 23 -8.82 17.06 -8.80
C ILE A 23 -8.38 17.44 -7.38
N TYR A 24 -7.53 18.46 -7.28
CA TYR A 24 -7.06 18.99 -5.99
C TYR A 24 -7.96 20.14 -5.50
N ASP A 25 -8.18 21.10 -6.39
CA ASP A 25 -8.98 22.28 -6.09
C ASP A 25 -10.47 22.03 -6.34
N SER A 26 -11.31 22.70 -5.56
CA SER A 26 -12.77 22.66 -5.73
C SER A 26 -13.39 21.26 -5.71
N LEU A 27 -12.71 20.25 -5.14
CA LEU A 27 -13.18 18.87 -5.07
C LEU A 27 -14.63 18.75 -4.58
N LYS A 28 -14.99 19.55 -3.57
CA LYS A 28 -16.35 19.59 -3.00
C LYS A 28 -17.42 19.95 -4.03
N GLU A 29 -17.10 20.84 -4.96
CA GLU A 29 -18.01 21.22 -6.05
C GLU A 29 -18.20 20.06 -7.02
N HIS A 30 -17.14 19.32 -7.33
CA HIS A 30 -17.19 18.20 -8.26
C HIS A 30 -18.00 17.01 -7.71
N ILE A 31 -18.05 16.82 -6.39
CA ILE A 31 -18.65 15.64 -5.74
C ILE A 31 -19.98 15.89 -5.02
N LYS A 32 -20.43 17.15 -4.87
CA LYS A 32 -21.67 17.46 -4.13
C LYS A 32 -22.91 16.72 -4.67
N ALA A 33 -22.97 16.54 -5.99
CA ALA A 33 -24.06 15.85 -6.67
C ALA A 33 -24.13 14.37 -6.26
N TRP A 34 -22.98 13.72 -6.16
CA TRP A 34 -22.83 12.34 -5.69
C TRP A 34 -23.29 12.19 -4.24
N GLN A 35 -22.91 13.12 -3.36
CA GLN A 35 -23.31 13.09 -1.96
C GLN A 35 -24.84 13.20 -1.79
N LEU A 36 -25.49 14.08 -2.57
CA LEU A 36 -26.96 14.16 -2.59
C LEU A 36 -27.60 12.88 -3.16
N PHE A 37 -27.03 12.32 -4.23
CA PHE A 37 -27.52 11.07 -4.80
C PHE A 37 -27.49 9.94 -3.79
N LEU A 38 -26.39 9.77 -3.07
CA LEU A 38 -26.28 8.77 -2.01
C LEU A 38 -27.32 9.00 -0.91
N GLU A 39 -27.62 10.24 -0.53
CA GLU A 39 -28.64 10.56 0.49
C GLU A 39 -30.04 10.09 0.10
N GLU A 40 -30.41 10.29 -1.15
CA GLU A 40 -31.75 9.94 -1.64
C GLU A 40 -31.92 8.47 -1.99
N ASN A 41 -30.82 7.78 -2.32
CA ASN A 41 -30.87 6.43 -2.89
C ASN A 41 -30.33 5.34 -1.95
N ALA A 42 -29.62 5.70 -0.87
CA ALA A 42 -29.10 4.71 0.07
C ALA A 42 -30.17 4.04 0.94
N GLY A 43 -31.37 4.61 1.06
CA GLY A 43 -32.46 4.10 1.91
C GLY A 43 -33.46 3.16 1.21
N GLN A 44 -33.37 2.96 -0.10
CA GLN A 44 -34.39 2.23 -0.87
C GLN A 44 -34.25 0.69 -0.82
N CYS A 45 -33.50 0.13 0.13
CA CYS A 45 -33.10 -1.28 0.12
C CYS A 45 -33.73 -2.09 1.27
N MET A 46 -34.24 -3.28 0.94
CA MET A 46 -35.22 -4.08 1.70
C MET A 46 -34.78 -4.47 3.11
N PRO A 47 -35.70 -4.50 4.10
CA PRO A 47 -35.39 -4.81 5.48
C PRO A 47 -35.35 -6.33 5.69
N GLN A 48 -34.24 -7.01 5.38
CA GLN A 48 -34.07 -8.40 5.87
C GLN A 48 -32.66 -9.01 5.90
N SER A 49 -31.58 -8.31 5.60
CA SER A 49 -30.22 -8.83 5.90
C SER A 49 -29.28 -7.72 6.34
N GLN A 50 -29.11 -7.58 7.66
CA GLN A 50 -28.01 -6.82 8.26
C GLN A 50 -26.70 -7.64 8.12
N ASP A 51 -26.27 -7.88 6.89
CA ASP A 51 -25.06 -8.62 6.56
C ASP A 51 -24.06 -7.67 5.89
N ASP A 52 -22.78 -7.77 6.22
CA ASP A 52 -21.72 -6.90 5.67
C ASP A 52 -21.63 -7.03 4.14
N GLN A 53 -21.97 -8.21 3.62
CA GLN A 53 -22.09 -8.46 2.19
C GLN A 53 -23.17 -7.60 1.52
N PHE A 54 -24.28 -7.33 2.21
CA PHE A 54 -25.35 -6.48 1.69
C PHE A 54 -24.88 -5.03 1.56
N ALA A 55 -24.16 -4.51 2.56
CA ALA A 55 -23.62 -3.16 2.53
C ALA A 55 -22.64 -2.97 1.37
N VAL A 56 -21.68 -3.88 1.17
CA VAL A 56 -20.74 -3.85 0.03
C VAL A 56 -21.49 -3.92 -1.31
N THR A 57 -22.43 -4.86 -1.45
CA THR A 57 -23.21 -5.02 -2.69
C THR A 57 -24.02 -3.76 -3.01
N GLN A 58 -24.62 -3.13 -2.00
CA GLN A 58 -25.39 -1.91 -2.16
C GLN A 58 -24.50 -0.71 -2.53
N ARG A 59 -23.30 -0.60 -1.94
CA ARG A 59 -22.33 0.45 -2.32
C ARG A 59 -21.90 0.31 -3.77
N ARG A 60 -21.53 -0.91 -4.20
CA ARG A 60 -21.18 -1.23 -5.59
C ARG A 60 -22.31 -0.87 -6.56
N ARG A 61 -23.55 -1.24 -6.24
CA ARG A 61 -24.74 -0.89 -7.04
C ARG A 61 -24.90 0.63 -7.20
N LEU A 62 -24.71 1.41 -6.14
CA LEU A 62 -24.83 2.87 -6.21
C LEU A 62 -23.74 3.50 -7.08
N VAL A 63 -22.51 2.97 -7.02
CA VAL A 63 -21.41 3.37 -7.91
C VAL A 63 -21.76 3.11 -9.37
N GLU A 64 -22.24 1.90 -9.70
CA GLU A 64 -22.67 1.56 -11.07
C GLU A 64 -23.80 2.46 -11.55
N GLN A 65 -24.83 2.65 -10.71
CA GLN A 65 -25.97 3.50 -11.03
C GLN A 65 -25.54 4.93 -11.39
N TRP A 66 -24.66 5.53 -10.59
CA TRP A 66 -24.18 6.88 -10.86
C TRP A 66 -23.24 6.95 -12.09
N ALA A 67 -22.38 5.95 -12.28
CA ALA A 67 -21.50 5.87 -13.44
C ALA A 67 -22.29 5.79 -14.75
N GLN A 68 -23.38 5.01 -14.78
CA GLN A 68 -24.23 4.78 -15.95
C GLN A 68 -25.34 5.83 -16.13
N MET A 69 -25.64 6.62 -15.10
CA MET A 69 -26.65 7.66 -15.15
C MET A 69 -26.37 8.66 -16.29
N ARG A 70 -27.42 9.08 -17.00
CA ARG A 70 -27.30 10.08 -18.07
C ARG A 70 -26.76 11.38 -17.48
N GLN A 71 -25.95 12.09 -18.25
CA GLN A 71 -25.36 13.36 -17.81
C GLN A 71 -26.41 14.37 -17.38
N GLU A 72 -27.54 14.46 -18.10
CA GLU A 72 -28.65 15.37 -17.77
C GLU A 72 -29.25 15.12 -16.37
N ASP A 73 -29.32 13.86 -15.94
CA ASP A 73 -29.83 13.48 -14.63
C ASP A 73 -28.80 13.83 -13.55
N ARG A 74 -27.50 13.60 -13.80
CA ARG A 74 -26.42 14.03 -12.89
C ARG A 74 -26.33 15.54 -12.75
N ASP A 75 -26.54 16.29 -13.82
CA ASP A 75 -26.58 17.75 -13.81
C ASP A 75 -27.78 18.28 -13.02
N ALA A 76 -28.91 17.55 -13.03
CA ALA A 76 -30.06 17.87 -12.18
C ALA A 76 -29.74 17.69 -10.68
N TYR A 77 -29.03 16.62 -10.31
CA TYR A 77 -28.48 16.47 -8.96
C TYR A 77 -27.50 17.59 -8.61
N HIS A 78 -26.58 17.92 -9.51
CA HIS A 78 -25.55 18.93 -9.27
C HIS A 78 -26.13 20.33 -9.04
N ARG A 79 -27.14 20.74 -9.81
CA ARG A 79 -27.77 22.07 -9.66
C ARG A 79 -28.46 22.29 -8.32
N ARG A 80 -28.98 21.23 -7.69
CA ARG A 80 -29.73 21.33 -6.43
C ARG A 80 -28.93 20.89 -5.20
N ALA A 81 -27.80 20.22 -5.40
CA ALA A 81 -26.97 19.73 -4.30
C ALA A 81 -26.28 20.89 -3.56
N PRO A 82 -26.38 20.95 -2.22
CA PRO A 82 -25.62 21.89 -1.43
C PRO A 82 -24.14 21.45 -1.36
N ILE A 83 -23.23 22.42 -1.28
CA ILE A 83 -21.83 22.14 -0.95
C ILE A 83 -21.76 21.74 0.53
N ARG A 84 -21.21 20.56 0.82
CA ARG A 84 -21.05 20.05 2.19
C ARG A 84 -19.67 20.41 2.76
N ASN A 85 -19.58 20.39 4.09
CA ASN A 85 -18.33 20.74 4.78
C ASN A 85 -17.20 19.72 4.55
N GLY A 86 -17.52 18.45 4.29
CA GLY A 86 -16.55 17.37 4.06
C GLY A 86 -16.71 16.70 2.70
N ALA A 87 -15.59 16.16 2.18
CA ALA A 87 -15.60 15.34 0.96
C ALA A 87 -16.10 13.91 1.23
N SER A 88 -15.76 13.37 2.41
CA SER A 88 -16.23 12.07 2.87
C SER A 88 -17.68 12.15 3.30
N TRP A 89 -18.54 11.34 2.67
CA TRP A 89 -19.91 11.16 3.12
C TRP A 89 -20.41 9.75 2.77
N CYS A 90 -20.60 8.93 3.80
CA CYS A 90 -21.20 7.61 3.69
C CYS A 90 -22.51 7.57 4.50
N PRO A 91 -23.64 7.18 3.89
CA PRO A 91 -24.90 6.97 4.60
C PRO A 91 -24.69 6.00 5.78
N PRO A 92 -25.21 6.30 7.00
CA PRO A 92 -24.98 5.46 8.18
C PRO A 92 -25.35 3.98 8.00
N GLN A 93 -26.35 3.69 7.16
CA GLN A 93 -26.78 2.33 6.86
C GLN A 93 -25.86 1.55 5.90
N LEU A 94 -24.98 2.26 5.18
CA LEU A 94 -23.96 1.67 4.28
C LEU A 94 -22.56 1.78 4.86
N ARG A 95 -22.41 2.48 6.00
CA ARG A 95 -21.14 2.60 6.69
C ARG A 95 -20.80 1.24 7.27
N ASP A 96 -19.62 0.78 6.93
CA ASP A 96 -19.08 -0.47 7.44
C ASP A 96 -19.00 -0.39 8.97
N LYS A 97 -19.65 -1.33 9.67
CA LYS A 97 -19.64 -1.40 11.14
C LYS A 97 -18.39 -2.10 11.66
N GLY A 98 -17.62 -2.71 10.79
CA GLY A 98 -16.37 -3.37 11.11
C GLY A 98 -15.35 -3.13 10.02
N ARG A 99 -14.52 -2.10 10.18
CA ARG A 99 -13.22 -2.01 9.49
C ARG A 99 -12.36 -3.19 9.96
N LYS A 100 -12.65 -4.38 9.43
CA LYS A 100 -11.99 -5.68 9.67
C LYS A 100 -11.99 -6.52 8.39
N MET A 101 -12.23 -5.94 7.23
CA MET A 101 -11.92 -6.63 5.98
C MET A 101 -10.39 -6.68 5.87
N GLY A 102 -9.82 -7.88 5.79
CA GLY A 102 -8.38 -8.17 5.86
C GLY A 102 -7.48 -7.58 4.75
N LYS A 103 -7.85 -6.43 4.17
CA LYS A 103 -6.97 -5.56 3.39
C LYS A 103 -6.22 -4.65 4.35
N SER A 104 -5.01 -5.04 4.74
CA SER A 104 -4.09 -4.16 5.44
C SER A 104 -3.47 -3.20 4.42
N VAL A 105 -4.02 -1.99 4.30
CA VAL A 105 -3.38 -0.91 3.52
C VAL A 105 -2.27 -0.32 4.39
N ALA A 106 -1.11 -0.95 4.34
CA ALA A 106 0.14 -0.44 4.89
C ALA A 106 0.92 0.35 3.84
N PHE A 107 1.86 1.18 4.30
CA PHE A 107 2.79 1.95 3.44
C PHE A 107 3.58 1.05 2.48
N THR A 108 4.06 -0.09 2.96
CA THR A 108 4.76 -1.07 2.13
C THR A 108 3.81 -2.18 1.68
N GLN A 109 3.75 -2.46 0.38
CA GLN A 109 2.81 -3.41 -0.22
C GLN A 109 3.51 -4.37 -1.18
N LEU A 110 3.33 -5.67 -0.98
CA LEU A 110 3.71 -6.69 -1.96
C LEU A 110 2.65 -6.74 -3.07
N ILE A 111 3.05 -6.34 -4.29
CA ILE A 111 2.21 -6.35 -5.51
C ILE A 111 2.69 -7.38 -6.53
N ALA A 112 3.78 -8.11 -6.23
CA ALA A 112 4.21 -9.26 -7.02
C ALA A 112 3.08 -10.32 -7.10
N PRO A 113 3.04 -11.14 -8.18
CA PRO A 113 2.03 -12.19 -8.32
C PRO A 113 1.94 -13.09 -7.09
N TRP A 114 0.73 -13.29 -6.58
CA TRP A 114 0.46 -14.06 -5.37
C TRP A 114 -0.36 -15.32 -5.69
N PRO A 115 -0.06 -16.49 -5.08
CA PRO A 115 0.99 -16.74 -4.10
C PRO A 115 2.40 -16.73 -4.68
N LEU A 116 3.37 -16.30 -3.87
CA LEU A 116 4.80 -16.43 -4.20
C LEU A 116 5.22 -17.91 -4.24
N ASP A 117 6.13 -18.24 -5.15
CA ASP A 117 6.84 -19.52 -5.13
C ASP A 117 7.92 -19.53 -4.02
N ALA A 118 8.61 -20.67 -3.84
CA ALA A 118 9.61 -20.83 -2.78
C ALA A 118 10.72 -19.75 -2.88
N ARG A 119 11.24 -19.52 -4.10
CA ARG A 119 12.27 -18.50 -4.35
C ARG A 119 11.75 -17.11 -4.01
N GLY A 120 10.59 -16.72 -4.54
CA GLY A 120 9.96 -15.44 -4.25
C GLY A 120 9.69 -15.22 -2.77
N ARG A 121 9.31 -16.28 -2.02
CA ARG A 121 9.16 -16.21 -0.56
C ARG A 121 10.48 -15.89 0.14
N ALA A 122 11.56 -16.58 -0.19
CA ALA A 122 12.87 -16.32 0.39
C ALA A 122 13.36 -14.88 0.09
N LEU A 123 13.22 -14.43 -1.16
CA LEU A 123 13.56 -13.05 -1.57
C LEU A 123 12.70 -12.02 -0.82
N TRP A 124 11.40 -12.29 -0.66
CA TRP A 124 10.51 -11.42 0.10
C TRP A 124 10.89 -11.37 1.59
N THR A 125 11.34 -12.48 2.19
CA THR A 125 11.86 -12.48 3.57
C THR A 125 13.04 -11.51 3.71
N LYS A 126 14.01 -11.54 2.79
CA LYS A 126 15.13 -10.59 2.77
C LYS A 126 14.67 -9.14 2.63
N VAL A 127 13.78 -8.87 1.68
CA VAL A 127 13.21 -7.54 1.51
C VAL A 127 12.54 -7.04 2.79
N ARG A 128 11.79 -7.90 3.49
CA ARG A 128 11.18 -7.54 4.78
C ARG A 128 12.21 -7.21 5.86
N ILE A 129 13.28 -8.00 5.98
CA ILE A 129 14.38 -7.71 6.92
C ILE A 129 15.02 -6.35 6.61
N MET A 130 15.24 -6.01 5.34
CA MET A 130 15.79 -4.71 4.94
C MET A 130 14.89 -3.51 5.28
N LEU A 131 13.62 -3.71 5.65
CA LEU A 131 12.73 -2.64 6.14
C LEU A 131 12.93 -2.34 7.63
N TYR A 132 13.76 -3.11 8.34
CA TYR A 132 14.13 -2.87 9.73
C TYR A 132 15.37 -1.99 9.85
N ALA A 133 15.50 -1.32 10.99
CA ALA A 133 16.71 -0.61 11.36
C ALA A 133 17.85 -1.62 11.56
N LEU A 134 18.87 -1.57 10.69
CA LEU A 134 20.04 -2.45 10.73
C LEU A 134 21.30 -1.67 11.17
N ASP A 135 21.13 -0.45 11.67
CA ASP A 135 22.19 0.47 12.06
C ASP A 135 22.33 0.64 13.58
N GLY A 136 21.66 -0.23 14.35
CA GLY A 136 21.65 -0.20 15.82
C GLY A 136 20.50 0.62 16.41
N GLU A 137 19.63 1.20 15.58
CA GLU A 137 18.35 1.73 16.06
C GLU A 137 17.30 0.62 16.21
N ASN A 138 16.32 0.83 17.10
CA ASN A 138 15.22 -0.12 17.31
C ASN A 138 14.12 0.03 16.25
N GLY A 139 13.49 -1.10 15.91
CA GLY A 139 12.27 -1.11 15.12
C GLY A 139 12.48 -1.07 13.61
N SER A 140 11.52 -0.46 12.91
CA SER A 140 11.52 -0.32 11.45
C SER A 140 12.30 0.91 10.99
N GLN A 141 12.73 0.91 9.71
CA GLN A 141 13.25 2.11 9.02
C GLN A 141 12.22 3.25 8.97
N PHE A 142 10.94 2.91 9.12
CA PHE A 142 9.80 3.84 9.12
C PHE A 142 9.23 4.00 10.52
N ASP A 143 8.34 4.96 10.72
CA ASP A 143 7.60 5.10 11.98
C ASP A 143 6.68 3.90 12.25
N GLU A 144 6.16 3.80 13.49
CA GLU A 144 5.28 2.72 13.92
C GLU A 144 4.09 2.51 12.96
N GLN A 145 3.50 3.60 12.44
CA GLN A 145 2.33 3.54 11.56
C GLN A 145 2.66 2.91 10.20
N ASN A 146 3.88 3.11 9.71
CA ASN A 146 4.37 2.65 8.42
C ASN A 146 5.32 1.44 8.49
N SER A 147 5.48 0.87 9.68
CA SER A 147 6.30 -0.33 9.96
C SER A 147 5.72 -1.64 9.41
N THR A 148 4.41 -1.66 9.13
CA THR A 148 3.72 -2.87 8.69
C THR A 148 3.85 -3.09 7.18
N VAL A 149 3.72 -4.34 6.75
CA VAL A 149 3.67 -4.71 5.34
C VAL A 149 2.30 -5.29 4.98
N GLY A 150 1.78 -4.90 3.82
CA GLY A 150 0.56 -5.45 3.24
C GLY A 150 0.88 -6.41 2.08
N ILE A 151 -0.04 -7.33 1.83
CA ILE A 151 0.00 -8.20 0.65
C ILE A 151 -1.23 -7.92 -0.18
N VAL A 152 -1.01 -7.54 -1.44
CA VAL A 152 -2.08 -7.32 -2.40
C VAL A 152 -2.50 -8.65 -2.99
N VAL A 153 -3.73 -9.07 -2.65
CA VAL A 153 -4.35 -10.27 -3.23
C VAL A 153 -5.35 -9.82 -4.28
N PRO A 154 -5.01 -9.89 -5.59
CA PRO A 154 -5.94 -9.51 -6.66
C PRO A 154 -7.15 -10.44 -6.73
N HIS A 155 -8.18 -10.01 -7.45
CA HIS A 155 -9.36 -10.84 -7.72
C HIS A 155 -8.91 -12.18 -8.36
N PRO A 156 -9.42 -13.35 -7.92
CA PRO A 156 -9.12 -14.66 -8.52
C PRO A 156 -9.22 -14.75 -10.05
N ALA A 157 -10.20 -14.07 -10.67
CA ALA A 157 -10.39 -14.01 -12.11
C ALA A 157 -9.27 -13.25 -12.86
N VAL A 158 -8.50 -12.41 -12.15
CA VAL A 158 -7.39 -11.61 -12.66
C VAL A 158 -6.06 -12.04 -12.01
N ALA A 159 -6.07 -13.04 -11.13
CA ALA A 159 -4.98 -13.35 -10.20
C ALA A 159 -3.66 -13.79 -10.84
N ALA A 160 -3.65 -14.13 -12.13
CA ALA A 160 -2.42 -14.42 -12.86
C ALA A 160 -1.61 -13.17 -13.24
N ALA A 161 -2.21 -11.98 -13.19
CA ALA A 161 -1.53 -10.72 -13.50
C ALA A 161 -1.02 -10.04 -12.22
N ALA A 162 0.21 -9.49 -12.28
CA ALA A 162 0.72 -8.63 -11.22
C ALA A 162 -0.15 -7.37 -11.13
N VAL A 163 -0.46 -6.94 -9.90
CA VAL A 163 -1.11 -5.64 -9.69
C VAL A 163 -0.07 -4.57 -9.97
N THR A 164 -0.39 -3.58 -10.80
CA THR A 164 0.50 -2.44 -11.02
C THR A 164 0.20 -1.34 -10.00
N PRO A 165 1.14 -0.40 -9.77
CA PRO A 165 0.85 0.77 -8.93
C PRO A 165 -0.40 1.56 -9.37
N ALA A 166 -0.70 1.60 -10.67
CA ALA A 166 -1.90 2.26 -11.20
C ALA A 166 -3.21 1.51 -10.88
N ASP A 167 -3.14 0.19 -10.69
CA ASP A 167 -4.29 -0.63 -10.32
C ASP A 167 -4.51 -0.63 -8.79
N PHE A 168 -3.52 -0.21 -8.01
CA PHE A 168 -3.52 -0.33 -6.55
C PHE A 168 -4.70 0.40 -5.90
N LEU A 169 -4.99 1.65 -6.27
CA LEU A 169 -6.12 2.39 -5.68
C LEU A 169 -7.48 1.78 -6.07
N GLN A 170 -7.56 1.12 -7.23
CA GLN A 170 -8.77 0.37 -7.61
C GLN A 170 -8.97 -0.82 -6.67
N TRP A 171 -7.91 -1.60 -6.45
CA TRP A 171 -7.91 -2.73 -5.53
C TRP A 171 -8.22 -2.31 -4.08
N CYS A 172 -7.63 -1.19 -3.62
CA CYS A 172 -7.82 -0.66 -2.27
C CYS A 172 -9.25 -0.18 -2.04
N TYR A 173 -9.77 0.68 -2.93
CA TYR A 173 -10.95 1.47 -2.61
C TYR A 173 -12.16 1.25 -3.52
N ILE A 174 -11.95 0.84 -4.77
CA ILE A 174 -13.06 0.58 -5.70
C ILE A 174 -13.63 -0.81 -5.50
N GLU A 175 -12.78 -1.82 -5.25
CA GLU A 175 -13.23 -3.21 -5.04
C GLU A 175 -14.35 -3.29 -3.98
N ASP A 176 -14.22 -2.59 -2.85
CA ASP A 176 -15.24 -2.58 -1.79
C ASP A 176 -16.17 -1.35 -1.83
N ALA A 177 -16.02 -0.49 -2.85
CA ALA A 177 -16.70 0.80 -2.96
C ALA A 177 -16.63 1.59 -1.63
N ASP A 178 -15.42 1.88 -1.16
CA ASP A 178 -15.17 2.54 0.12
C ASP A 178 -15.51 4.04 0.08
N PHE A 179 -16.76 4.40 0.40
CA PHE A 179 -17.22 5.79 0.39
C PHE A 179 -16.51 6.71 1.41
N ASP A 180 -15.75 6.16 2.36
CA ASP A 180 -14.90 6.96 3.24
C ASP A 180 -13.59 7.38 2.56
N SER A 181 -13.25 6.78 1.41
CA SER A 181 -12.03 7.03 0.63
C SER A 181 -12.32 7.53 -0.80
N ILE A 182 -13.41 7.07 -1.42
CA ILE A 182 -13.83 7.46 -2.78
C ILE A 182 -15.08 8.32 -2.81
N ALA A 183 -15.18 9.14 -3.85
CA ALA A 183 -16.37 9.87 -4.25
C ALA A 183 -16.50 9.82 -5.77
N MET A 184 -17.63 10.26 -6.31
CA MET A 184 -17.83 10.34 -7.75
C MET A 184 -18.11 11.78 -8.21
N THR A 185 -17.52 12.16 -9.33
CA THR A 185 -17.73 13.46 -9.96
C THR A 185 -19.11 13.55 -10.63
N VAL A 186 -19.55 14.76 -10.97
CA VAL A 186 -20.74 15.00 -11.80
C VAL A 186 -20.67 14.32 -13.19
N ALA A 187 -19.47 13.98 -13.67
CA ALA A 187 -19.27 13.21 -14.90
C ALA A 187 -19.37 11.69 -14.70
N GLY A 188 -19.67 11.23 -13.47
CA GLY A 188 -19.72 9.81 -13.11
C GLY A 188 -18.37 9.12 -13.09
N ARG A 189 -17.31 9.86 -12.75
CA ARG A 189 -15.96 9.33 -12.62
C ARG A 189 -15.58 9.20 -11.15
N VAL A 190 -14.81 8.18 -10.80
CA VAL A 190 -14.32 7.98 -9.43
C VAL A 190 -13.17 8.94 -9.15
N ILE A 191 -13.11 9.45 -7.92
CA ILE A 191 -11.96 10.19 -7.38
C ILE A 191 -11.75 9.76 -5.93
N CYS A 192 -10.50 9.60 -5.52
CA CYS A 192 -10.13 9.42 -4.13
C CYS A 192 -10.15 10.80 -3.44
N HIS A 193 -10.89 10.95 -2.36
CA HIS A 193 -10.86 12.19 -1.53
C HIS A 193 -10.06 11.99 -0.24
N ARG A 194 -9.74 10.74 0.08
CA ARG A 194 -8.83 10.34 1.15
C ARG A 194 -8.07 9.13 0.68
N TRP A 195 -6.75 9.25 0.54
CA TRP A 195 -5.85 8.17 0.18
C TRP A 195 -4.44 8.50 0.68
N ASP A 196 -3.64 7.46 0.84
CA ASP A 196 -2.20 7.60 1.01
C ASP A 196 -1.58 7.81 -0.37
N ASN A 197 -1.02 8.99 -0.61
CA ASN A 197 -0.41 9.33 -1.89
C ASN A 197 0.97 8.71 -2.04
N LEU A 198 1.71 8.45 -0.96
CA LEU A 198 3.04 7.86 -1.02
C LEU A 198 2.99 6.38 -0.64
N MET A 199 3.42 5.52 -1.56
CA MET A 199 3.40 4.07 -1.38
C MET A 199 4.74 3.44 -1.75
N LEU A 200 5.11 2.38 -1.04
CA LEU A 200 6.32 1.60 -1.32
C LEU A 200 5.94 0.18 -1.77
N PHE A 201 6.24 -0.16 -3.02
CA PHE A 201 5.80 -1.41 -3.63
C PHE A 201 6.94 -2.42 -3.80
N ALA A 202 6.69 -3.65 -3.36
CA ALA A 202 7.48 -4.81 -3.72
C ALA A 202 6.82 -5.54 -4.90
N ASP A 203 7.29 -5.23 -6.11
CA ASP A 203 6.93 -5.98 -7.32
C ASP A 203 7.95 -7.08 -7.60
N ARG A 204 7.80 -7.78 -8.73
CA ARG A 204 8.73 -8.86 -9.10
C ARG A 204 10.17 -8.35 -9.20
N GLU A 205 10.39 -7.20 -9.83
CA GLU A 205 11.74 -6.64 -9.98
C GLU A 205 12.35 -6.28 -8.62
N ALA A 206 11.54 -5.80 -7.68
CA ALA A 206 12.01 -5.50 -6.32
C ALA A 206 12.47 -6.75 -5.57
N LEU A 207 11.80 -7.89 -5.77
CA LEU A 207 12.24 -9.16 -5.16
C LEU A 207 13.59 -9.62 -5.74
N GLU A 208 13.82 -9.43 -7.04
CA GLU A 208 15.08 -9.82 -7.70
C GLU A 208 16.24 -8.89 -7.36
N THR A 209 15.97 -7.59 -7.24
CA THR A 209 17.01 -6.56 -7.18
C THR A 209 17.16 -5.91 -5.82
N GLY A 210 16.25 -6.16 -4.88
CA GLY A 210 16.23 -5.51 -3.57
C GLY A 210 15.79 -4.03 -3.60
N PHE A 211 15.51 -3.46 -4.78
CA PHE A 211 15.04 -2.09 -4.92
C PHE A 211 13.51 -2.01 -4.99
N LEU A 212 12.90 -1.53 -3.91
CA LEU A 212 11.46 -1.28 -3.85
C LEU A 212 11.07 -0.13 -4.77
N LEU A 213 9.84 -0.18 -5.30
CA LEU A 213 9.28 0.87 -6.14
C LEU A 213 8.51 1.87 -5.27
N LEU A 214 9.13 3.02 -5.02
CA LEU A 214 8.47 4.15 -4.38
C LEU A 214 7.60 4.86 -5.42
N CYS A 215 6.31 5.01 -5.14
CA CYS A 215 5.35 5.66 -6.02
C CYS A 215 4.63 6.78 -5.29
N GLU A 216 4.46 7.89 -5.99
CA GLU A 216 3.51 8.92 -5.62
C GLU A 216 2.27 8.83 -6.49
N LEU A 217 1.11 8.66 -5.86
CA LEU A 217 -0.17 8.39 -6.48
C LEU A 217 -1.08 9.62 -6.38
N ASP A 218 -1.64 9.98 -7.52
CA ASP A 218 -2.65 11.02 -7.64
C ASP A 218 -4.03 10.50 -7.25
N ASN A 219 -4.93 11.43 -6.97
CA ASN A 219 -6.26 11.12 -6.46
C ASN A 219 -7.22 10.53 -7.51
N ASN A 220 -6.78 10.46 -8.77
CA ASN A 220 -7.40 9.71 -9.85
C ASN A 220 -6.74 8.33 -10.07
N GLY A 221 -5.89 7.86 -9.16
CA GLY A 221 -5.22 6.57 -9.27
C GLY A 221 -4.05 6.51 -10.25
N GLN A 222 -3.67 7.63 -10.87
CA GLN A 222 -2.46 7.67 -11.70
C GLN A 222 -1.20 7.73 -10.84
N VAL A 223 -0.10 7.20 -11.38
CA VAL A 223 1.23 7.37 -10.79
C VAL A 223 1.77 8.73 -11.26
N ARG A 224 1.92 9.67 -10.32
CA ARG A 224 2.47 11.01 -10.56
C ARG A 224 3.97 10.96 -10.80
N ASP A 225 4.68 10.26 -9.91
CA ASP A 225 6.11 10.03 -10.03
C ASP A 225 6.50 8.70 -9.37
N GLN A 226 7.65 8.16 -9.76
CA GLN A 226 8.16 6.92 -9.18
C GLN A 226 9.69 6.84 -9.21
N ALA A 227 10.25 6.10 -8.26
CA ALA A 227 11.67 5.80 -8.19
C ALA A 227 11.94 4.43 -7.56
N ARG A 228 13.05 3.81 -7.93
CA ARG A 228 13.56 2.59 -7.27
C ARG A 228 14.44 3.00 -6.10
N VAL A 229 14.17 2.45 -4.91
CA VAL A 229 14.87 2.80 -3.67
C VAL A 229 15.37 1.55 -2.96
N TRP A 230 16.58 1.61 -2.42
CA TRP A 230 17.11 0.57 -1.56
C TRP A 230 16.72 0.82 -0.10
N PRO A 231 15.92 -0.06 0.53
CA PRO A 231 15.31 0.23 1.83
C PRO A 231 16.29 0.61 2.96
N PRO A 232 17.44 -0.07 3.15
CA PRO A 232 18.36 0.22 4.26
C PRO A 232 18.92 1.65 4.23
N ALA A 233 18.95 2.29 3.06
CA ALA A 233 19.49 3.63 2.89
C ALA A 233 18.41 4.72 2.74
N PHE A 234 17.12 4.38 2.87
CA PHE A 234 16.01 5.26 2.47
C PHE A 234 15.39 6.09 3.61
N LYS A 235 15.75 5.82 4.87
CA LYS A 235 15.15 6.47 6.06
C LYS A 235 15.19 8.00 6.03
N ASN A 236 16.32 8.59 5.64
CA ASN A 236 16.46 10.05 5.60
C ASN A 236 15.55 10.69 4.55
N GLU A 237 15.45 10.07 3.38
CA GLU A 237 14.58 10.51 2.30
C GLU A 237 13.11 10.33 2.69
N TYR A 238 12.76 9.21 3.32
CA TYR A 238 11.43 8.98 3.89
C TYR A 238 11.02 10.11 4.86
N ILE A 239 11.89 10.48 5.81
CA ILE A 239 11.63 11.58 6.76
C ILE A 239 11.42 12.91 6.01
N ARG A 240 12.19 13.20 4.96
CA ARG A 240 12.00 14.43 4.17
C ARG A 240 10.63 14.43 3.47
N MET A 241 10.15 13.27 3.00
CA MET A 241 8.84 13.16 2.34
C MET A 241 7.71 13.33 3.34
N THR A 242 7.76 12.62 4.45
CA THR A 242 6.63 12.52 5.40
C THR A 242 6.58 13.68 6.39
N VAL A 243 7.74 14.11 6.92
CA VAL A 243 7.81 15.18 7.92
C VAL A 243 7.92 16.56 7.26
N LEU A 244 8.76 16.68 6.22
CA LEU A 244 8.97 17.97 5.54
C LEU A 244 8.05 18.16 4.33
N CYS A 245 7.14 17.22 4.07
CA CYS A 245 6.18 17.26 2.96
C CYS A 245 6.84 17.51 1.60
N LYS A 246 8.05 16.96 1.40
CA LYS A 246 8.79 17.12 0.14
C LYS A 246 8.28 16.12 -0.90
N PRO A 247 7.91 16.58 -2.09
CA PRO A 247 7.42 15.69 -3.14
C PRO A 247 8.55 14.85 -3.73
N LEU A 248 8.22 13.69 -4.31
CA LEU A 248 9.24 12.75 -4.80
C LEU A 248 10.13 13.35 -5.90
N ASP A 249 9.55 14.16 -6.78
CA ASP A 249 10.25 14.79 -7.88
C ASP A 249 11.33 15.78 -7.41
N GLU A 250 11.08 16.50 -6.29
CA GLU A 250 12.08 17.37 -5.66
C GLU A 250 13.25 16.54 -5.10
N ILE A 251 12.97 15.45 -4.39
CA ILE A 251 14.01 14.60 -3.78
C ILE A 251 14.86 13.92 -4.85
N ARG A 252 14.24 13.47 -5.95
CA ARG A 252 14.96 12.89 -7.07
C ARG A 252 15.84 13.92 -7.77
N THR A 253 15.36 15.16 -7.95
CA THR A 253 16.14 16.23 -8.58
C THR A 253 17.40 16.58 -7.78
N ASP A 254 17.37 16.41 -6.46
CA ASP A 254 18.54 16.56 -5.59
C ASP A 254 19.54 15.38 -5.67
N ASP A 255 19.29 14.34 -6.49
CA ASP A 255 20.05 13.09 -6.57
C ASP A 255 20.21 12.37 -5.21
N ARG A 256 19.20 12.47 -4.34
CA ARG A 256 19.24 11.90 -2.99
C ARG A 256 18.56 10.55 -2.84
N ILE A 257 17.93 10.04 -3.89
CA ILE A 257 17.29 8.73 -3.84
C ILE A 257 18.37 7.62 -3.89
N PRO A 258 18.41 6.69 -2.92
CA PRO A 258 19.33 5.55 -2.94
C PRO A 258 18.87 4.48 -3.93
N GLY A 259 18.93 4.80 -5.23
CA GLY A 259 18.49 3.92 -6.30
C GLY A 259 19.62 3.11 -6.95
N PRO A 260 19.29 2.28 -7.96
CA PRO A 260 20.25 1.38 -8.61
C PRO A 260 21.50 2.08 -9.17
N GLY A 261 21.36 3.31 -9.68
CA GLY A 261 22.50 4.09 -10.20
C GLY A 261 23.51 4.50 -9.13
N TRP A 262 23.09 4.56 -7.86
CA TRP A 262 23.94 4.98 -6.74
C TRP A 262 24.46 3.77 -5.96
N VAL A 263 23.56 2.84 -5.60
CA VAL A 263 23.86 1.64 -4.81
C VAL A 263 24.60 0.56 -5.61
N GLY A 264 24.44 0.58 -6.93
CA GLY A 264 24.94 -0.46 -7.82
C GLY A 264 24.05 -1.71 -7.79
N PRO A 265 24.44 -2.76 -8.51
CA PRO A 265 23.68 -4.01 -8.52
C PRO A 265 23.66 -4.67 -7.14
N ILE A 266 22.59 -5.40 -6.89
CA ILE A 266 22.36 -6.23 -5.71
C ILE A 266 21.90 -7.58 -6.23
N ASP A 267 22.51 -8.65 -5.72
CA ASP A 267 22.03 -10.00 -5.91
C ASP A 267 21.31 -10.44 -4.64
N MET A 268 19.98 -10.55 -4.72
CA MET A 268 19.16 -10.93 -3.57
C MET A 268 19.26 -12.42 -3.23
N GLU A 269 19.97 -13.25 -4.01
CA GLU A 269 20.27 -14.64 -3.66
C GLU A 269 21.49 -14.78 -2.75
N GLU A 270 22.37 -13.78 -2.67
CA GLU A 270 23.51 -13.77 -1.75
C GLU A 270 23.05 -13.74 -0.29
N PRO A 271 23.76 -14.42 0.65
CA PRO A 271 23.44 -14.36 2.08
C PRO A 271 23.28 -12.92 2.58
N MET A 272 22.33 -12.69 3.49
CA MET A 272 21.96 -11.33 3.91
C MET A 272 23.17 -10.56 4.46
N LEU A 273 24.01 -11.21 5.27
CA LEU A 273 25.19 -10.57 5.86
C LEU A 273 26.24 -10.18 4.80
N ASP A 274 26.46 -11.02 3.78
CA ASP A 274 27.38 -10.73 2.68
C ASP A 274 26.88 -9.54 1.85
N LEU A 275 25.57 -9.49 1.59
CA LEU A 275 24.92 -8.38 0.90
C LEU A 275 25.15 -7.06 1.66
N LEU A 276 24.92 -7.05 2.98
CA LEU A 276 25.11 -5.85 3.82
C LEU A 276 26.59 -5.43 3.89
N GLU A 277 27.51 -6.39 4.10
CA GLU A 277 28.96 -6.12 4.17
C GLU A 277 29.47 -5.52 2.86
N SER A 278 28.98 -5.99 1.71
CA SER A 278 29.35 -5.45 0.39
C SER A 278 28.99 -3.97 0.23
N LYS A 279 28.04 -3.47 1.03
CA LYS A 279 27.53 -2.08 0.98
C LYS A 279 27.95 -1.24 2.19
N ARG A 280 28.69 -1.83 3.14
CA ARG A 280 29.07 -1.26 4.43
C ARG A 280 29.61 0.16 4.33
N GLU A 281 30.72 0.34 3.61
CA GLU A 281 31.48 1.60 3.57
C GLU A 281 30.67 2.80 3.08
N ARG A 282 29.61 2.56 2.32
CA ARG A 282 28.88 3.61 1.62
C ARG A 282 27.55 3.97 2.25
N TYR A 283 26.90 3.04 2.94
CA TYR A 283 25.51 3.19 3.35
C TYR A 283 25.26 3.04 4.84
N PHE A 284 26.21 2.45 5.56
CA PHE A 284 26.07 2.27 7.00
C PHE A 284 26.98 3.22 7.77
N PRO A 285 26.52 3.78 8.90
CA PRO A 285 27.35 4.55 9.81
C PRO A 285 28.61 3.81 10.24
N GLN A 286 29.63 4.58 10.66
CA GLN A 286 30.80 4.00 11.29
C GLN A 286 30.39 3.29 12.59
N GLY A 287 30.77 2.02 12.72
CA GLY A 287 30.39 1.19 13.87
C GLY A 287 29.37 0.10 13.54
N CYS A 288 28.67 0.17 12.40
CA CYS A 288 27.91 -0.98 11.91
C CYS A 288 28.90 -2.05 11.43
N ASP A 289 28.78 -3.25 11.97
CA ASP A 289 29.57 -4.41 11.63
C ASP A 289 28.69 -5.66 11.60
N ILE A 290 29.33 -6.80 11.30
CA ILE A 290 28.65 -8.07 11.15
C ILE A 290 27.94 -8.50 12.43
N ASP A 291 28.52 -8.23 13.61
CA ASP A 291 27.95 -8.62 14.90
C ASP A 291 26.65 -7.82 15.16
N LEU A 292 26.68 -6.51 14.91
CA LEU A 292 25.48 -5.67 15.00
C LEU A 292 24.37 -6.13 14.04
N TRP A 293 24.71 -6.48 12.80
CA TRP A 293 23.71 -6.97 11.85
C TRP A 293 23.15 -8.33 12.21
N MET A 294 23.98 -9.23 12.73
CA MET A 294 23.52 -10.51 13.24
C MET A 294 22.50 -10.32 14.36
N GLU A 295 22.80 -9.46 15.33
CA GLU A 295 21.88 -9.13 16.42
C GLU A 295 20.60 -8.48 15.88
N ALA A 296 20.70 -7.45 15.01
CA ALA A 296 19.55 -6.75 14.46
C ALA A 296 18.61 -7.68 13.66
N ILE A 297 19.18 -8.61 12.88
CA ILE A 297 18.41 -9.59 12.11
C ILE A 297 17.76 -10.61 13.04
N GLU A 298 18.48 -11.17 14.01
CA GLU A 298 17.92 -12.12 14.98
C GLU A 298 16.84 -11.47 15.86
N ARG A 299 16.97 -10.16 16.10
CA ARG A 299 15.95 -9.36 16.77
C ARG A 299 14.70 -9.20 15.90
N CYS A 300 14.79 -8.85 14.63
CA CYS A 300 13.58 -8.63 13.81
C CYS A 300 12.98 -9.92 13.24
N ALA A 301 13.81 -10.92 12.94
CA ALA A 301 13.46 -12.18 12.28
C ALA A 301 14.19 -13.38 12.94
N PRO A 302 13.74 -13.82 14.13
CA PRO A 302 14.44 -14.84 14.91
C PRO A 302 14.61 -16.18 14.18
N GLY A 303 15.82 -16.74 14.20
CA GLY A 303 16.17 -18.00 13.54
C GLY A 303 16.29 -17.91 12.01
N TYR A 304 16.14 -16.71 11.43
CA TYR A 304 16.29 -16.53 9.98
C TYR A 304 17.69 -16.88 9.48
N LEU A 305 18.73 -16.42 10.19
CA LEU A 305 20.12 -16.59 9.75
C LEU A 305 20.52 -18.06 9.68
N ASP A 306 20.18 -18.85 10.70
CA ASP A 306 20.39 -20.30 10.70
C ASP A 306 19.69 -20.98 9.51
N MET A 307 18.43 -20.61 9.26
CA MET A 307 17.66 -21.15 8.13
C MET A 307 18.23 -20.73 6.77
N GLU A 308 18.73 -19.50 6.65
CA GLU A 308 19.37 -18.99 5.44
C GLU A 308 20.67 -19.74 5.15
N GLU A 309 21.49 -19.97 6.18
CA GLU A 309 22.74 -20.74 6.08
C GLU A 309 22.46 -22.20 5.64
N GLU A 310 21.51 -22.88 6.30
CA GLU A 310 21.07 -24.23 5.93
C GLU A 310 20.54 -24.29 4.49
N GLY A 311 19.86 -23.23 4.05
CA GLY A 311 19.29 -23.07 2.72
C GLY A 311 20.26 -22.53 1.67
N ASN A 312 21.55 -22.40 1.98
CA ASN A 312 22.59 -21.85 1.10
C ASN A 312 22.21 -20.46 0.54
N GLY A 313 21.88 -19.53 1.44
CA GLY A 313 21.50 -18.16 1.12
C GLY A 313 19.99 -17.94 0.96
N MET A 314 19.15 -18.97 1.10
CA MET A 314 17.71 -18.87 0.83
C MET A 314 16.85 -19.61 1.86
N ALA A 315 15.97 -18.88 2.56
CA ALA A 315 15.04 -19.44 3.55
C ALA A 315 13.57 -19.35 3.09
N PRO A 316 13.10 -20.21 2.16
CA PRO A 316 11.76 -20.14 1.59
C PRO A 316 10.64 -20.48 2.58
N ASP A 317 10.96 -21.29 3.60
CA ASP A 317 10.03 -21.82 4.59
C ASP A 317 10.02 -21.00 5.90
N TYR A 318 10.75 -19.89 5.96
CA TYR A 318 10.73 -18.99 7.12
C TYR A 318 9.30 -18.52 7.40
N ASP A 319 8.84 -18.63 8.65
CA ASP A 319 7.48 -18.23 9.01
C ASP A 319 7.40 -16.71 9.18
N HIS A 320 6.70 -16.08 8.23
CA HIS A 320 6.50 -14.63 8.17
C HIS A 320 5.71 -14.05 9.35
N ALA A 321 5.08 -14.90 10.17
CA ALA A 321 4.43 -14.52 11.43
C ALA A 321 5.43 -14.32 12.60
N LEU A 322 6.68 -14.78 12.46
CA LEU A 322 7.73 -14.62 13.48
C LEU A 322 8.43 -13.27 13.43
N PHE A 323 8.18 -12.45 12.41
CA PHE A 323 8.68 -11.08 12.37
C PHE A 323 8.13 -10.27 13.54
N ARG A 324 9.02 -9.66 14.33
CA ARG A 324 8.64 -8.79 15.45
C ARG A 324 8.11 -7.45 14.93
N SER A 325 7.12 -6.91 15.61
CA SER A 325 6.59 -5.57 15.34
C SER A 325 7.54 -4.47 15.82
N HIS A 326 7.31 -3.24 15.36
CA HIS A 326 8.04 -2.05 15.81
C HIS A 326 8.03 -1.92 17.34
N ALA A 327 6.83 -1.99 17.95
CA ALA A 327 6.65 -1.86 19.39
C ALA A 327 7.38 -2.96 20.19
N GLU A 328 7.36 -4.21 19.70
CA GLU A 328 8.11 -5.30 20.36
C GLU A 328 9.61 -5.04 20.35
N LEU A 329 10.16 -4.43 19.30
CA LEU A 329 11.59 -4.15 19.19
C LEU A 329 12.02 -2.94 20.03
N GLU A 330 11.16 -1.94 20.23
CA GLU A 330 11.45 -0.80 21.12
C GLU A 330 11.58 -1.22 22.59
N ASP A 331 10.82 -2.23 23.01
CA ASP A 331 10.85 -2.75 24.38
C ASP A 331 12.00 -3.76 24.63
N MET A 332 12.77 -4.11 23.59
CA MET A 332 13.90 -5.02 23.69
C MET A 332 15.23 -4.24 23.84
N PRO A 333 16.00 -4.43 24.92
CA PRO A 333 17.32 -3.83 25.05
C PRO A 333 18.35 -4.56 24.17
N TRP A 334 19.33 -3.82 23.64
CA TRP A 334 20.48 -4.41 22.94
C TRP A 334 21.38 -5.21 23.87
N GLU A 335 22.14 -6.16 23.32
CA GLU A 335 23.03 -7.01 24.11
C GLU A 335 24.07 -6.20 24.90
N ASP A 336 24.51 -5.06 24.38
CA ASP A 336 25.45 -4.15 25.06
C ASP A 336 24.79 -3.23 26.11
N GLU A 337 23.45 -3.19 26.14
CA GLU A 337 22.65 -2.46 27.14
C GLU A 337 22.22 -3.34 28.33
N GLN A 338 22.44 -4.66 28.26
CA GLN A 338 22.13 -5.66 29.30
C GLN A 338 23.32 -5.93 30.22
#